data_AF-A0A936BLD5-F1
#
_entry.id   AF-A0A936BLD5-F1
#
_cell.length_a   1.000
_cell.length_b   1.000
_cell.length_c   1.000
_cell.angle_alpha   90.00
_cell.angle_beta   90.00
_cell.angle_gamma   90.00
#
_symmetry.space_group_name_H-M   'P 1'
#
loop_
_entity.id
_entity.type
_entity.pdbx_description
1 polymer ?
#
loop_
_entity_poly.entity_id
_entity_poly.type
_entity_poly.pdbx_seq_one_letter_code
_entity_poly.pdbx_strand_id
1 'polypeptide(L)'
;MVNMKFDRRIAMLLVGGAAVGGLAPASAQEALTADMLVGVWRGVVSVGGTEIGGEVLFQPNGTFRRTNWWNGLMTWASGPFTIARNWVHFEVDAYGPEIYLNQPMPRPPSETWMVDFFDGRMIEGRIGDSAAIRFERIG
;
A
#
# COMPACT_ATOMS: atom_id res chain seq x y z
N MET A 1 -48.14 38.97 21.97
CA MET A 1 -48.07 37.52 21.68
C MET A 1 -46.88 37.33 20.75
N VAL A 2 -45.73 36.95 21.29
CA VAL A 2 -44.45 36.85 20.55
C VAL A 2 -43.97 35.41 20.60
N ASN A 3 -43.68 34.90 19.41
CA ASN A 3 -43.20 33.56 19.09
C ASN A 3 -41.71 33.44 19.47
N MET A 4 -41.30 32.39 20.20
CA MET A 4 -39.87 32.13 20.40
C MET A 4 -39.53 30.64 20.30
N LYS A 5 -38.89 30.35 19.15
CA LYS A 5 -38.02 29.24 18.78
C LYS A 5 -37.33 28.52 19.95
N PHE A 6 -37.43 27.19 19.92
CA PHE A 6 -36.56 26.29 20.70
C PHE A 6 -35.12 26.37 20.17
N ASP A 7 -34.25 27.04 20.92
CA ASP A 7 -32.82 27.10 20.67
C ASP A 7 -32.17 25.83 21.26
N ARG A 8 -31.75 24.89 20.41
CA ARG A 8 -31.03 23.67 20.82
C ARG A 8 -29.56 24.01 21.06
N ARG A 9 -29.25 24.59 22.22
CA ARG A 9 -27.87 24.69 22.71
C ARG A 9 -27.61 23.51 23.64
N ILE A 10 -26.94 22.49 23.12
CA ILE A 10 -26.35 21.43 23.93
C ILE A 10 -25.16 22.05 24.66
N ALA A 11 -25.31 22.24 25.97
CA ALA A 11 -24.19 22.56 26.85
C ALA A 11 -23.32 21.32 27.00
N MET A 12 -22.10 21.36 26.43
CA MET A 12 -21.09 20.35 26.73
C MET A 12 -20.24 20.87 27.89
N LEU A 13 -20.63 20.47 29.09
CA LEU A 13 -19.84 20.64 30.30
C LEU A 13 -18.81 19.49 30.33
N LEU A 14 -17.55 19.78 30.04
CA LEU A 14 -16.45 18.87 30.34
C LEU A 14 -15.57 19.47 31.42
N VAL A 15 -15.75 18.88 32.60
CA VAL A 15 -14.99 19.03 33.83
C VAL A 15 -13.50 18.77 33.55
N GLY A 16 -12.65 19.65 34.07
CA GLY A 16 -11.20 19.50 33.95
C GLY A 16 -10.63 18.38 34.80
N GLY A 17 -9.43 17.93 34.42
CA GLY A 17 -8.47 17.28 35.32
C GLY A 17 -8.10 15.84 34.96
N ALA A 18 -7.16 15.67 34.04
CA ALA A 18 -6.04 14.73 34.15
C ALA A 18 -5.07 15.01 33.00
N ALA A 19 -3.82 15.36 33.33
CA ALA A 19 -2.74 15.46 32.35
C ALA A 19 -2.43 14.03 31.84
N VAL A 20 -3.05 13.64 30.73
CA VAL A 20 -2.64 12.48 29.96
C VAL A 20 -1.47 12.96 29.11
N GLY A 21 -0.28 12.41 29.37
CA GLY A 21 0.94 12.70 28.61
C GLY A 21 0.64 12.76 27.12
N GLY A 22 1.01 13.86 26.49
CA GLY A 22 0.68 14.15 25.11
C GLY A 22 1.03 12.96 24.22
N LEU A 23 0.01 12.31 23.67
CA LEU A 23 0.18 11.63 22.39
C LEU A 23 0.60 12.76 21.45
N ALA A 24 1.90 12.80 21.12
CA ALA A 24 2.34 13.60 19.99
C ALA A 24 1.38 13.28 18.85
N PRO A 25 0.81 14.29 18.16
CA PRO A 25 0.02 14.01 16.98
C PRO A 25 0.89 13.11 16.11
N ALA A 26 0.36 11.93 15.75
CA ALA A 26 1.02 11.08 14.77
C ALA A 26 1.37 12.01 13.60
N SER A 27 2.66 12.21 13.36
CA SER A 27 3.11 13.07 12.27
C SER A 27 2.41 12.54 11.03
N ALA A 28 1.58 13.38 10.39
CA ALA A 28 0.95 13.01 9.14
C ALA A 28 2.08 12.65 8.19
N GLN A 29 2.22 11.35 7.88
CA GLN A 29 3.20 10.93 6.90
C GLN A 29 2.91 11.70 5.62
N GLU A 30 3.95 12.32 5.04
CA GLU A 30 3.81 12.99 3.75
C GLU A 30 3.15 12.03 2.77
N ALA A 31 2.18 12.54 2.01
CA ALA A 31 1.47 11.72 1.05
C ALA A 31 2.47 11.15 0.05
N LEU A 32 2.43 9.82 -0.14
CA LEU A 32 3.25 9.14 -1.12
C LEU A 32 2.85 9.64 -2.52
N THR A 33 3.83 9.92 -3.37
CA THR A 33 3.60 10.32 -4.76
C THR A 33 4.25 9.33 -5.72
N ALA A 34 3.76 9.27 -6.97
CA ALA A 34 4.28 8.33 -7.96
C ALA A 34 5.78 8.55 -8.22
N ASP A 35 6.21 9.82 -8.27
CA ASP A 35 7.61 10.20 -8.49
C ASP A 35 8.54 9.67 -7.39
N MET A 36 8.07 9.58 -6.14
CA MET A 36 8.84 9.02 -5.03
C MET A 36 9.14 7.52 -5.22
N LEU A 37 8.26 6.79 -5.92
CA LEU A 37 8.41 5.35 -6.15
C LEU A 37 9.25 5.03 -7.39
N VAL A 38 9.40 5.95 -8.34
CA VAL A 38 10.12 5.71 -9.60
C VAL A 38 11.50 5.09 -9.33
N GLY A 39 11.76 3.93 -9.93
CA GLY A 39 13.00 3.16 -9.73
C GLY A 39 12.77 1.65 -9.63
N VAL A 40 13.86 0.93 -9.41
CA VAL A 40 13.86 -0.53 -9.22
C VAL A 40 13.93 -0.83 -7.73
N TRP A 41 13.10 -1.77 -7.29
CA TRP A 41 13.03 -2.21 -5.91
C TRP A 41 13.07 -3.73 -5.86
N ARG A 42 13.80 -4.31 -4.92
CA ARG A 42 13.89 -5.75 -4.70
C ARG A 42 13.62 -6.10 -3.26
N GLY A 43 12.95 -7.21 -3.04
CA GLY A 43 12.64 -7.65 -1.70
C GLY A 43 11.74 -8.85 -1.69
N VAL A 44 10.85 -8.91 -0.71
CA VAL A 44 10.00 -10.07 -0.44
C VAL A 44 8.55 -9.67 -0.20
N VAL A 45 7.67 -10.58 -0.57
CA VAL A 45 6.28 -10.64 -0.11
C VAL A 45 6.16 -11.85 0.82
N SER A 46 5.75 -11.63 2.06
CA SER A 46 5.60 -12.67 3.07
C SER A 46 4.12 -13.01 3.25
N VAL A 47 3.74 -14.26 2.97
CA VAL A 47 2.35 -14.75 3.05
C VAL A 47 2.31 -16.04 3.85
N GLY A 48 1.64 -16.04 5.01
CA GLY A 48 1.48 -17.25 5.84
C GLY A 48 2.80 -17.95 6.20
N GLY A 49 3.87 -17.19 6.44
CA GLY A 49 5.21 -17.71 6.73
C GLY A 49 6.04 -18.14 5.50
N THR A 50 5.49 -18.01 4.29
CA THR A 50 6.22 -18.22 3.03
C THR A 50 6.77 -16.89 2.53
N GLU A 51 8.05 -16.86 2.16
CA GLU A 51 8.67 -15.71 1.50
C GLU A 51 8.73 -15.90 -0.01
N ILE A 52 8.19 -14.93 -0.73
CA ILE A 52 8.23 -14.86 -2.19
C ILE A 52 9.14 -13.69 -2.53
N GLY A 53 10.31 -13.98 -3.11
CA GLY A 53 11.21 -12.92 -3.56
C GLY A 53 10.64 -12.22 -4.78
N GLY A 54 10.95 -10.93 -4.96
CA GLY A 54 10.46 -10.18 -6.10
C GLY A 54 11.26 -8.92 -6.40
N GLU A 55 11.02 -8.38 -7.60
CA GLU A 55 11.41 -7.04 -7.99
C GLU A 55 10.20 -6.27 -8.51
N VAL A 56 10.15 -4.98 -8.25
CA VAL A 56 9.21 -4.05 -8.88
C VAL A 56 9.97 -2.86 -9.47
N LEU A 57 9.70 -2.58 -10.73
CA LEU A 57 10.10 -1.37 -11.43
C LEU A 57 8.89 -0.45 -11.50
N PHE A 58 8.96 0.72 -10.87
CA PHE A 58 8.01 1.81 -11.10
C PHE A 58 8.61 2.76 -12.13
N GLN A 59 7.87 3.00 -13.21
CA GLN A 59 8.32 3.80 -14.34
C GLN A 59 7.78 5.25 -14.23
N PRO A 60 8.51 6.26 -14.74
CA PRO A 60 8.06 7.66 -14.70
C PRO A 60 6.72 7.94 -15.40
N ASN A 61 6.29 7.06 -16.30
CA ASN A 61 5.01 7.19 -17.01
C ASN A 61 3.80 6.63 -16.23
N GLY A 62 3.95 6.31 -14.94
CA GLY A 62 2.85 5.79 -14.12
C GLY A 62 2.53 4.31 -14.35
N THR A 63 3.46 3.54 -14.93
CA THR A 63 3.32 2.09 -15.09
C THR A 63 4.31 1.32 -14.24
N PHE A 64 4.02 0.05 -13.97
CA PHE A 64 4.91 -0.83 -13.25
C PHE A 64 5.22 -2.10 -14.05
N ARG A 65 6.33 -2.73 -13.68
CA ARG A 65 6.61 -4.13 -14.00
C ARG A 65 7.11 -4.82 -12.74
N ARG A 66 6.50 -5.95 -12.40
CA ARG A 66 6.86 -6.75 -11.22
C ARG A 66 7.20 -8.17 -11.61
N THR A 67 8.25 -8.72 -11.02
CA THR A 67 8.59 -10.15 -11.09
C THR A 67 8.55 -10.73 -9.68
N ASN A 68 8.10 -11.97 -9.55
CA ASN A 68 8.15 -12.72 -8.31
C ASN A 68 8.76 -14.09 -8.57
N TRP A 69 9.52 -14.63 -7.61
CA TRP A 69 10.10 -15.96 -7.68
C TRP A 69 9.92 -16.72 -6.36
N TRP A 70 9.55 -17.99 -6.49
CA TRP A 70 9.42 -18.91 -5.37
C TRP A 70 9.65 -20.34 -5.85
N ASN A 71 10.61 -21.05 -5.23
CA ASN A 71 10.90 -22.47 -5.49
C ASN A 71 10.98 -22.86 -6.98
N GLY A 72 11.63 -22.03 -7.81
CA GLY A 72 11.82 -22.28 -9.24
C GLY A 72 10.68 -21.81 -10.15
N LEU A 73 9.53 -21.39 -9.60
CA LEU A 73 8.50 -20.69 -10.35
C LEU A 73 8.85 -19.19 -10.40
N MET A 74 8.85 -18.62 -11.61
CA MET A 74 8.96 -17.18 -11.83
C MET A 74 7.64 -16.68 -12.44
N THR A 75 7.11 -15.59 -11.90
CA THR A 75 5.93 -14.91 -12.43
C THR A 75 6.24 -13.44 -12.71
N TRP A 76 5.44 -12.80 -13.55
CA TRP A 76 5.52 -11.37 -13.82
C TRP A 76 4.14 -10.74 -13.98
N ALA A 77 4.03 -9.44 -13.73
CA ALA A 77 2.89 -8.60 -14.07
C ALA A 77 3.35 -7.21 -14.51
N SER A 78 2.50 -6.54 -15.28
CA SER A 78 2.63 -5.14 -15.64
C SER A 78 1.27 -4.49 -15.85
N GLY A 79 1.26 -3.17 -15.72
CA GLY A 79 0.10 -2.31 -15.98
C GLY A 79 0.33 -0.93 -15.38
N PRO A 80 -0.70 -0.07 -15.33
CA PRO A 80 -0.61 1.21 -14.66
C PRO A 80 -0.67 1.04 -13.13
N PHE A 81 -0.16 2.04 -12.42
CA PHE A 81 -0.37 2.17 -10.98
C PHE A 81 -0.82 3.60 -10.64
N THR A 82 -1.59 3.71 -9.56
CA THR A 82 -2.04 4.99 -9.01
C THR A 82 -1.77 5.04 -7.51
N ILE A 83 -1.66 6.25 -6.96
CA ILE A 83 -1.42 6.44 -5.53
C ILE A 83 -2.50 7.31 -4.92
N ALA A 84 -3.06 6.84 -3.80
CA ALA A 84 -3.98 7.59 -2.97
C ALA A 84 -3.49 7.56 -1.52
N ARG A 85 -2.97 8.70 -1.03
CA ARG A 85 -2.32 8.82 0.29
C ARG A 85 -1.11 7.88 0.41
N ASN A 86 -1.26 6.74 1.07
CA ASN A 86 -0.25 5.71 1.24
C ASN A 86 -0.63 4.40 0.55
N TRP A 87 -1.65 4.42 -0.31
CA TRP A 87 -2.16 3.24 -1.01
C TRP A 87 -1.65 3.26 -2.43
N VAL A 88 -0.96 2.21 -2.85
CA VAL A 88 -0.50 2.02 -4.22
C VAL A 88 -1.41 0.99 -4.86
N HIS A 89 -2.25 1.42 -5.79
CA HIS A 89 -3.16 0.55 -6.54
C HIS A 89 -2.53 0.18 -7.88
N PHE A 90 -2.56 -1.10 -8.21
CA PHE A 90 -2.03 -1.67 -9.45
C PHE A 90 -3.18 -2.24 -10.26
N GLU A 91 -3.29 -1.85 -11.52
CA GLU A 91 -4.11 -2.56 -12.49
C GLU A 91 -3.21 -3.55 -13.24
N VAL A 92 -3.65 -4.79 -13.39
CA VAL A 92 -2.85 -5.86 -14.01
C VAL A 92 -3.37 -6.13 -15.41
N ASP A 93 -2.75 -5.49 -16.40
CA ASP A 93 -3.13 -5.63 -17.81
C ASP A 93 -2.50 -6.86 -18.46
N ALA A 94 -1.29 -7.22 -18.03
CA ALA A 94 -0.56 -8.37 -18.55
C ALA A 94 0.20 -9.08 -17.44
N TYR A 95 0.26 -10.40 -17.51
CA TYR A 95 0.96 -11.22 -16.54
C TYR A 95 1.41 -12.54 -17.16
N GLY A 96 2.30 -13.23 -16.45
CA GLY A 96 2.67 -14.58 -16.84
C GLY A 96 3.38 -15.35 -15.72
N PRO A 97 3.51 -16.67 -15.87
CA PRO A 97 2.89 -17.47 -16.92
C PRO A 97 1.38 -17.64 -16.66
N GLU A 98 0.58 -17.73 -17.73
CA GLU A 98 -0.87 -17.98 -17.62
C GLU A 98 -1.19 -19.46 -17.37
N ILE A 99 -0.25 -20.35 -17.67
CA ILE A 99 -0.33 -21.78 -17.45
C ILE A 99 0.97 -22.24 -16.78
N TYR A 100 0.86 -23.01 -15.70
CA TYR A 100 1.99 -23.64 -15.03
C TYR A 100 1.63 -25.08 -14.68
N LEU A 101 2.50 -26.04 -15.02
CA LEU A 101 2.23 -27.48 -14.84
C LEU A 101 0.86 -27.92 -15.41
N ASN A 102 0.51 -27.43 -16.60
CA ASN A 102 -0.78 -27.64 -17.28
C ASN A 102 -2.00 -27.16 -16.48
N GLN A 103 -1.82 -26.30 -15.47
CA GLN A 103 -2.89 -25.67 -14.72
C GLN A 103 -2.95 -24.17 -15.06
N PRO A 104 -4.14 -23.61 -15.31
CA PRO A 104 -4.31 -22.16 -15.42
C PRO A 104 -3.85 -21.47 -14.13
N MET A 105 -3.14 -20.36 -14.27
CA MET A 105 -2.79 -19.48 -13.15
C MET A 105 -3.54 -18.16 -13.28
N PRO A 106 -4.79 -18.10 -12.77
CA PRO A 106 -5.54 -16.85 -12.77
C PRO A 106 -4.86 -15.85 -11.83
N ARG A 107 -4.85 -14.59 -12.24
CA ARG A 107 -4.36 -13.49 -11.43
C ARG A 107 -5.51 -12.50 -11.14
N PRO A 108 -5.56 -11.89 -9.96
CA PRO A 108 -6.46 -10.77 -9.72
C PRO A 108 -6.22 -9.67 -10.77
N PRO A 109 -7.29 -9.04 -11.31
CA PRO A 109 -7.15 -7.95 -12.28
C PRO A 109 -6.51 -6.70 -11.68
N SER A 110 -6.44 -6.62 -10.35
CA SER A 110 -5.84 -5.52 -9.62
C SER A 110 -5.30 -5.95 -8.26
N GLU A 111 -4.39 -5.18 -7.70
CA GLU A 111 -3.84 -5.36 -6.36
C GLU A 111 -3.64 -4.01 -5.69
N THR A 112 -3.72 -3.93 -4.36
CA THR A 112 -3.45 -2.69 -3.63
C THR A 112 -2.46 -2.94 -2.51
N TRP A 113 -1.39 -2.16 -2.47
CA TRP A 113 -0.46 -2.11 -1.34
C TRP A 113 -0.84 -0.97 -0.42
N MET A 114 -0.95 -1.25 0.87
CA MET A 114 -0.96 -0.24 1.90
C MET A 114 0.47 -0.07 2.40
N VAL A 115 1.10 1.05 2.06
CA VAL A 115 2.47 1.38 2.50
C VAL A 115 2.40 1.90 3.92
N ASP A 116 3.02 1.16 4.84
CA ASP A 116 3.08 1.50 6.26
C ASP A 116 4.38 2.28 6.57
N PHE A 117 5.45 2.09 5.79
CA PHE A 117 6.72 2.82 5.91
C PHE A 117 7.36 3.11 4.55
N PHE A 118 7.89 4.32 4.41
CA PHE A 118 8.64 4.76 3.23
C PHE A 118 9.67 5.83 3.60
N ASP A 119 10.93 5.64 3.20
CA ASP A 119 12.03 6.60 3.42
C ASP A 119 12.81 6.94 2.13
N GLY A 120 12.28 6.57 0.96
CA GLY A 120 12.96 6.72 -0.33
C GLY A 120 13.92 5.58 -0.68
N ARG A 121 14.33 4.76 0.29
CA ARG A 121 15.19 3.57 0.09
C ARG A 121 14.48 2.26 0.39
N MET A 122 13.45 2.30 1.22
CA MET A 122 12.69 1.14 1.64
C MET A 122 11.19 1.41 1.52
N ILE A 123 10.46 0.39 1.09
CA ILE A 123 9.00 0.31 1.13
C ILE A 123 8.66 -0.87 2.04
N GLU A 124 7.91 -0.62 3.10
CA GLU A 124 7.25 -1.67 3.88
C GLU A 124 5.76 -1.43 3.91
N GLY A 125 4.99 -2.51 3.96
CA GLY A 125 3.55 -2.41 3.94
C GLY A 125 2.87 -3.76 3.89
N ARG A 126 1.62 -3.74 3.44
CA ARG A 126 0.75 -4.92 3.37
C ARG A 126 -0.04 -4.98 2.07
N ILE A 127 -0.40 -6.21 1.68
CA ILE A 127 -1.34 -6.48 0.59
C ILE A 127 -2.57 -7.15 1.22
N GLY A 128 -3.67 -6.41 1.28
CA GLY A 128 -4.82 -6.81 2.11
C GLY A 128 -4.41 -7.08 3.56
N ASP A 129 -5.07 -8.05 4.20
CA ASP A 129 -4.81 -8.42 5.60
C ASP A 129 -3.88 -9.63 5.77
N SER A 130 -3.42 -10.23 4.67
CA SER A 130 -2.80 -11.57 4.67
C SER A 130 -1.32 -11.59 4.26
N ALA A 131 -0.80 -10.50 3.70
CA ALA A 131 0.56 -10.44 3.20
C ALA A 131 1.28 -9.17 3.66
N ALA A 132 2.55 -9.31 4.02
CA ALA A 132 3.46 -8.20 4.26
C ALA A 132 4.42 -8.05 3.08
N ILE A 133 4.88 -6.81 2.83
CA ILE A 133 5.90 -6.52 1.83
C ILE A 133 7.06 -5.78 2.48
N ARG A 134 8.27 -6.06 2.00
CA ARG A 134 9.47 -5.29 2.28
C ARG A 134 10.32 -5.25 1.03
N PHE A 135 10.55 -4.07 0.48
CA PHE A 135 11.32 -3.86 -0.73
C PHE A 135 12.34 -2.75 -0.53
N GLU A 136 13.57 -2.97 -0.97
CA GLU A 136 14.67 -2.02 -0.92
C GLU A 136 15.00 -1.55 -2.34
N ARG A 137 15.28 -0.26 -2.49
CA ARG A 137 15.65 0.36 -3.76
C ARG A 137 17.01 -0.17 -4.20
N ILE A 138 17.10 -0.59 -5.46
CA ILE A 138 18.37 -0.95 -6.11
C ILE A 138 18.81 0.23 -6.99
N GLY A 139 19.97 0.80 -6.65
CA GLY A 139 20.57 1.93 -7.37
C GLY A 139 20.58 3.20 -6.55
#